data_AF-A0A0M1P943-F1
#
_entry.id   AF-A0A0M1P943-F1
#
_cell.length_a   1.000
_cell.length_b   1.000
_cell.length_c   1.000
_cell.angle_alpha   90.00
_cell.angle_beta   90.00
_cell.angle_gamma   90.00
#
_symmetry.space_group_name_H-M   'P 1'
#
loop_
_entity.id
_entity.type
_entity.pdbx_description
1 polymer ?
#
loop_
_entity_poly.entity_id
_entity_poly.type
_entity_poly.pdbx_seq_one_letter_code
_entity_poly.pdbx_strand_id
1 'polypeptide(L)'
;MNPMRLLDENDYLQLASMENSKAIYAAFKRAFEPIKKKFESKRRNRNFKFNLHLLDAYSFKRVDFAVNIYTEHIKLYMKLIKRSNVPNGFQQFVTYKESSKRWEPPEHSFYLFRKSKSGSKSSRVTLNIQCYDKGEQLKEHNLACDERAEYTIRFEVQCHYNKVYRIIKHNGLNKQGFSQFLREDISEQELQKYFKKTIGYGNYYTLSKAKERIGSTRLSLEMKQSLIETLELVSAKRGIWKAKEIAVDKKEFDKRIKKLHKIGVNPVTIPMTEGIDYLPCLFDL
;
A
#
# COMPACT_ATOMS: atom_id res chain seq x y z
N MET A 1 11.83 0.95 -10.57
CA MET A 1 12.20 2.33 -10.92
C MET A 1 10.91 3.10 -11.09
N ASN A 2 10.75 4.25 -10.45
CA ASN A 2 9.61 5.14 -10.70
C ASN A 2 9.71 5.65 -12.14
N PRO A 3 8.73 5.42 -13.03
CA PRO A 3 8.80 5.85 -14.42
C PRO A 3 8.96 7.38 -14.58
N MET A 4 8.48 8.16 -13.61
CA MET A 4 8.64 9.62 -13.61
C MET A 4 10.11 10.06 -13.61
N ARG A 5 11.03 9.20 -13.13
CA ARG A 5 12.48 9.48 -13.14
C ARG A 5 13.11 9.51 -14.54
N LEU A 6 12.36 9.11 -15.57
CA LEU A 6 12.76 9.33 -16.96
C LEU A 6 12.52 10.77 -17.43
N LEU A 7 11.61 11.49 -16.76
CA LEU A 7 11.26 12.88 -17.07
C LEU A 7 12.07 13.85 -16.21
N ASP A 8 12.22 13.54 -14.92
CA ASP A 8 13.04 14.26 -13.97
C ASP A 8 13.73 13.26 -13.04
N GLU A 9 15.06 13.18 -13.10
CA GLU A 9 15.85 12.20 -12.37
C GLU A 9 15.70 12.29 -10.84
N ASN A 10 15.28 13.46 -10.34
CA ASN A 10 15.05 13.76 -8.93
C ASN A 10 13.58 13.61 -8.50
N ASP A 11 12.70 13.12 -9.39
CA ASP A 11 11.29 12.91 -9.05
C ASP A 11 11.06 11.59 -8.29
N TYR A 12 11.04 11.71 -6.96
CA TYR A 12 10.74 10.62 -6.04
C TYR A 12 9.30 10.64 -5.50
N LEU A 13 8.52 11.69 -5.80
CA LEU A 13 7.20 11.93 -5.24
C LEU A 13 6.07 11.67 -6.23
N GLN A 14 6.18 12.06 -7.49
CA GLN A 14 5.08 11.87 -8.43
C GLN A 14 4.92 10.40 -8.81
N LEU A 15 3.67 10.02 -9.09
CA LEU A 15 3.30 8.69 -9.53
C LEU A 15 2.96 8.76 -11.02
N ALA A 16 3.43 7.79 -11.79
CA ALA A 16 3.14 7.74 -13.22
C ALA A 16 1.68 7.37 -13.47
N SER A 17 1.00 8.15 -14.30
CA SER A 17 -0.37 7.89 -14.77
C SER A 17 -0.42 7.78 -16.30
N MET A 18 -1.62 7.54 -16.84
CA MET A 18 -1.83 7.52 -18.29
C MET A 18 -1.50 8.87 -18.96
N GLU A 19 -1.65 9.99 -18.24
CA GLU A 19 -1.34 11.33 -18.74
C GLU A 19 0.15 11.50 -19.04
N ASN A 20 1.01 10.88 -18.20
CA ASN A 20 2.45 10.96 -18.38
C ASN A 20 2.97 9.99 -19.47
N SER A 21 2.13 9.07 -19.96
CA SER A 21 2.54 7.96 -20.82
C SER A 21 3.36 8.44 -22.02
N LYS A 22 2.84 9.40 -22.81
CA LYS A 22 3.51 9.92 -24.02
C LYS A 22 4.91 10.45 -23.72
N ALA A 23 5.04 11.25 -22.65
CA ALA A 23 6.33 11.80 -22.24
C ALA A 23 7.29 10.70 -21.81
N ILE A 24 6.82 9.71 -21.04
CA ILE A 24 7.63 8.57 -20.57
C ILE A 24 8.13 7.72 -21.76
N TYR A 25 7.27 7.41 -22.73
CA TYR A 25 7.69 6.67 -23.94
C TYR A 25 8.73 7.46 -24.75
N ALA A 26 8.55 8.77 -24.90
CA ALA A 26 9.51 9.63 -25.58
C ALA A 26 10.86 9.68 -24.86
N ALA A 27 10.86 9.87 -23.54
CA ALA A 27 12.06 9.88 -22.73
C ALA A 27 12.79 8.53 -22.76
N PHE A 28 12.05 7.42 -22.63
CA PHE A 28 12.61 6.08 -22.74
C PHE A 28 13.25 5.85 -24.10
N LYS A 29 12.58 6.23 -25.19
CA LYS A 29 13.13 6.13 -26.55
C LYS A 29 14.42 6.95 -26.71
N ARG A 30 14.42 8.18 -26.19
CA ARG A 30 15.58 9.09 -26.21
C ARG A 30 16.77 8.49 -25.47
N ALA A 31 16.57 7.85 -24.32
CA ALA A 31 17.62 7.21 -23.54
C ALA A 31 18.35 6.10 -24.33
N PHE A 32 17.66 5.42 -25.25
CA PHE A 32 18.26 4.40 -26.11
C PHE A 32 18.83 4.92 -27.43
N GLU A 33 18.69 6.21 -27.76
CA GLU A 33 19.10 6.77 -29.05
C GLU A 33 20.60 6.56 -29.36
N PRO A 34 21.55 6.76 -28.42
CA PRO A 34 22.97 6.50 -28.70
C PRO A 34 23.25 5.02 -29.03
N ILE A 35 22.57 4.11 -28.32
CA ILE A 35 22.71 2.65 -28.52
C ILE A 35 22.10 2.26 -29.86
N LYS A 36 20.94 2.83 -30.22
CA LYS A 36 20.26 2.60 -31.48
C LYS A 36 21.15 3.00 -32.67
N LYS A 37 21.73 4.20 -32.65
CA LYS A 37 22.65 4.67 -33.71
C LYS A 37 23.85 3.72 -33.87
N LYS A 38 24.47 3.31 -32.76
CA LYS A 38 25.60 2.37 -32.77
C LYS A 38 25.18 1.00 -33.34
N PHE A 39 24.01 0.50 -32.96
CA PHE A 39 23.46 -0.73 -33.49
C PHE A 39 23.23 -0.64 -35.00
N GLU A 40 22.57 0.42 -35.48
CA GLU A 40 22.24 0.61 -36.89
C GLU A 40 23.50 0.73 -37.76
N SER A 41 24.52 1.46 -37.30
CA SER A 41 25.80 1.61 -38.02
C SER A 41 26.58 0.31 -38.20
N LYS A 42 26.43 -0.65 -37.27
CA LYS A 42 27.17 -1.93 -37.28
C LYS A 42 26.33 -3.10 -37.76
N ARG A 43 25.05 -2.89 -38.04
CA ARG A 43 24.13 -3.98 -38.33
C ARG A 43 24.38 -4.57 -39.71
N ARG A 44 24.77 -5.85 -39.74
CA ARG A 44 24.99 -6.62 -40.98
C ARG A 44 23.70 -7.23 -41.55
N ASN A 45 22.81 -7.72 -40.68
CA ASN A 45 21.56 -8.36 -41.10
C ASN A 45 20.38 -7.37 -41.08
N ARG A 46 19.79 -7.11 -42.25
CA ARG A 46 18.66 -6.18 -42.42
C ARG A 46 17.35 -6.65 -41.76
N ASN A 47 17.23 -7.92 -41.41
CA ASN A 47 16.06 -8.47 -40.72
C ASN A 47 16.09 -8.23 -39.21
N PHE A 48 17.25 -7.94 -38.62
CA PHE A 48 17.36 -7.70 -37.18
C PHE A 48 16.98 -6.25 -36.85
N LYS A 49 15.82 -6.03 -36.21
CA LYS A 49 15.31 -4.70 -35.87
C LYS A 49 15.70 -4.31 -34.44
N PHE A 50 16.01 -3.02 -34.22
CA PHE A 50 16.30 -2.52 -32.88
C PHE A 50 15.00 -2.28 -32.10
N ASN A 51 14.66 -3.17 -31.17
CA ASN A 51 13.41 -3.08 -30.40
C ASN A 51 13.60 -2.66 -28.93
N LEU A 52 14.84 -2.44 -28.47
CA LEU A 52 15.12 -2.10 -27.07
C LEU A 52 14.55 -0.74 -26.63
N HIS A 53 14.30 0.16 -27.59
CA HIS A 53 13.66 1.44 -27.34
C HIS A 53 12.13 1.35 -27.19
N LEU A 54 11.53 0.16 -27.35
CA LEU A 54 10.10 -0.07 -27.23
C LEU A 54 9.78 -0.56 -25.81
N LEU A 55 9.32 0.34 -24.94
CA LEU A 55 9.05 0.03 -23.54
C LEU A 55 8.04 -1.12 -23.36
N ASP A 56 7.07 -1.23 -24.26
CA ASP A 56 6.05 -2.28 -24.26
C ASP A 56 6.47 -3.62 -24.87
N ALA A 57 7.73 -3.73 -25.33
CA ALA A 57 8.34 -5.00 -25.69
C ALA A 57 8.86 -5.77 -24.47
N TYR A 58 9.00 -5.08 -23.32
CA TYR A 58 9.45 -5.70 -22.07
C TYR A 58 8.28 -6.30 -21.29
N SER A 59 8.58 -7.35 -20.52
CA SER A 59 7.67 -7.93 -19.54
C SER A 59 8.13 -7.58 -18.12
N PHE A 60 7.28 -6.89 -17.36
CA PHE A 60 7.61 -6.45 -16.01
C PHE A 60 7.41 -7.56 -14.98
N LYS A 61 8.51 -7.99 -14.34
CA LYS A 61 8.47 -9.02 -13.28
C LYS A 61 8.01 -8.47 -11.92
N ARG A 62 7.99 -7.15 -11.75
CA ARG A 62 7.54 -6.47 -10.55
C ARG A 62 6.88 -5.16 -10.93
N VAL A 63 5.74 -4.88 -10.30
CA VAL A 63 4.97 -3.65 -10.46
C VAL A 63 4.55 -3.18 -9.08
N ASP A 64 4.75 -1.89 -8.81
CA ASP A 64 4.43 -1.27 -7.53
C ASP A 64 3.29 -0.28 -7.81
N PHE A 65 2.05 -0.65 -7.43
CA PHE A 65 0.91 0.28 -7.48
C PHE A 65 0.98 1.16 -6.25
N ALA A 66 0.76 2.47 -6.40
CA ALA A 66 0.88 3.39 -5.29
C ALA A 66 -0.20 4.47 -5.34
N VAL A 67 -0.47 5.06 -4.18
CA VAL A 67 -1.24 6.30 -4.02
C VAL A 67 -0.55 7.18 -2.99
N ASN A 68 -0.51 8.49 -3.25
CA ASN A 68 -0.09 9.49 -2.29
C ASN A 68 -1.34 10.05 -1.62
N ILE A 69 -1.34 10.11 -0.29
CA ILE A 69 -2.44 10.59 0.53
C ILE A 69 -1.91 11.81 1.29
N TYR A 70 -2.54 12.96 1.09
CA TYR A 70 -2.07 14.23 1.66
C TYR A 70 -2.80 14.52 2.97
N THR A 71 -2.05 14.82 4.04
CA THR A 71 -2.64 15.16 5.34
C THR A 71 -1.65 15.88 6.25
N GLU A 72 -2.15 16.79 7.06
CA GLU A 72 -1.39 17.44 8.14
C GLU A 72 -1.23 16.54 9.38
N HIS A 73 -2.01 15.45 9.47
CA HIS A 73 -2.07 14.57 10.64
C HIS A 73 -1.22 13.29 10.49
N ILE A 74 -0.12 13.32 9.73
CA ILE A 74 0.65 12.12 9.37
C ILE A 74 1.05 11.30 10.59
N LYS A 75 1.63 11.95 11.60
CA LYS A 75 2.12 11.27 12.81
C LYS A 75 1.00 10.47 13.49
N LEU A 76 -0.20 11.04 13.55
CA LEU A 76 -1.37 10.38 14.12
C LEU A 76 -1.86 9.25 13.21
N TYR A 77 -2.02 9.48 11.91
CA TYR A 77 -2.41 8.41 10.98
C TYR A 77 -1.42 7.23 11.00
N MET A 78 -0.11 7.49 10.97
CA MET A 78 0.92 6.44 11.05
C MET A 78 0.84 5.66 12.37
N LYS A 79 0.54 6.32 13.49
CA LYS A 79 0.28 5.65 14.78
C LYS A 79 -0.93 4.73 14.72
N LEU A 80 -2.00 5.12 14.02
CA LEU A 80 -3.23 4.33 13.86
C LEU A 80 -3.04 3.18 12.87
N ILE A 81 -2.40 3.42 11.72
CA ILE A 81 -2.11 2.43 10.68
C ILE A 81 -1.27 1.27 11.23
N LYS A 82 -0.28 1.55 12.08
CA LYS A 82 0.53 0.49 12.73
C LYS A 82 -0.28 -0.45 13.64
N ARG A 83 -1.51 -0.07 14.01
CA ARG A 83 -2.46 -0.86 14.80
C ARG A 83 -3.51 -1.56 13.94
N SER A 84 -3.49 -1.35 12.63
CA SER A 84 -4.42 -1.97 11.68
C SER A 84 -4.20 -3.48 11.56
N ASN A 85 -4.98 -4.15 10.70
CA ASN A 85 -4.97 -5.59 10.61
C ASN A 85 -3.72 -6.15 9.90
N VAL A 86 -3.26 -7.32 10.37
CA VAL A 86 -2.28 -8.14 9.66
C VAL A 86 -3.03 -9.34 9.06
N PRO A 87 -3.31 -9.35 7.74
CA PRO A 87 -4.21 -10.35 7.19
C PRO A 87 -3.58 -11.74 7.15
N ASN A 88 -4.40 -12.79 7.16
CA ASN A 88 -3.92 -14.17 7.11
C ASN A 88 -2.93 -14.42 5.96
N GLY A 89 -1.79 -15.00 6.30
CA GLY A 89 -0.68 -15.29 5.38
C GLY A 89 0.21 -14.10 5.03
N PHE A 90 0.03 -12.95 5.69
CA PHE A 90 1.02 -11.88 5.72
C PHE A 90 1.83 -11.96 7.01
N GLN A 91 3.02 -11.40 6.95
CA GLN A 91 3.91 -11.16 8.08
C GLN A 91 4.23 -9.68 8.13
N GLN A 92 4.32 -9.11 9.33
CA GLN A 92 4.77 -7.75 9.52
C GLN A 92 6.29 -7.73 9.56
N PHE A 93 6.88 -6.76 8.87
CA PHE A 93 8.31 -6.52 8.97
C PHE A 93 8.63 -5.78 10.27
N VAL A 94 9.68 -6.25 10.92
CA VAL A 94 10.16 -5.76 12.19
C VAL A 94 11.68 -5.75 12.16
N THR A 95 12.26 -4.77 12.83
CA THR A 95 13.71 -4.65 13.04
C THR A 95 14.01 -4.81 14.52
N TYR A 96 15.17 -5.38 14.83
CA TYR A 96 15.62 -5.45 16.22
C TYR A 96 16.03 -4.05 16.67
N LYS A 97 15.37 -3.52 17.70
CA LYS A 97 15.78 -2.29 18.38
C LYS A 97 16.59 -2.66 19.60
N GLU A 98 17.86 -2.25 19.59
CA GLU A 98 18.80 -2.54 20.66
C GLU A 98 18.41 -1.83 21.97
N SER A 99 17.91 -0.60 21.88
CA SER A 99 17.45 0.19 23.04
C SER A 99 16.32 -0.47 23.84
N SER A 100 15.39 -1.14 23.16
CA SER A 100 14.26 -1.84 23.80
C SER A 100 14.46 -3.36 23.91
N LYS A 101 15.57 -3.89 23.35
CA LYS A 101 15.88 -5.32 23.19
C LYS A 101 14.72 -6.12 22.58
N ARG A 102 13.96 -5.51 21.65
CA ARG A 102 12.74 -6.08 21.07
C ARG A 102 12.71 -5.91 19.56
N TRP A 103 11.98 -6.81 18.91
CA TRP A 103 11.63 -6.69 17.51
C TRP A 103 10.44 -5.76 17.37
N GLU A 104 10.64 -4.62 16.71
CA GLU A 104 9.64 -3.58 16.59
C GLU A 104 9.43 -3.19 15.12
N PRO A 105 8.21 -2.82 14.71
CA PRO A 105 8.00 -2.26 13.39
C PRO A 105 8.75 -0.93 13.27
N PRO A 106 9.16 -0.54 12.06
CA PRO A 106 9.79 0.77 11.84
C PRO A 106 8.88 1.91 12.30
N GLU A 107 9.49 3.04 12.65
CA GLU A 107 8.78 4.15 13.28
C GLU A 107 7.80 4.83 12.30
N HIS A 108 8.27 5.11 11.09
CA HIS A 108 7.57 5.87 10.07
C HIS A 108 6.92 4.99 8.99
N SER A 109 6.81 3.67 9.21
CA SER A 109 6.20 2.77 8.24
C SER A 109 5.42 1.60 8.84
N PHE A 110 4.48 1.11 8.04
CA PHE A 110 3.77 -0.12 8.23
C PHE A 110 4.00 -1.01 7.01
N TYR A 111 4.85 -2.02 7.19
CA TYR A 111 5.31 -2.89 6.11
C TYR A 111 4.89 -4.35 6.34
N LEU A 112 4.11 -4.88 5.41
CA LEU A 112 3.64 -6.27 5.39
C LEU A 112 4.15 -6.98 4.15
N PHE A 113 4.52 -8.25 4.29
CA PHE A 113 4.93 -9.07 3.17
C PHE A 113 4.28 -10.46 3.21
N ARG A 114 4.11 -11.05 2.04
CA ARG A 114 3.58 -12.41 1.87
C ARG A 114 4.61 -13.27 1.15
N LYS A 115 5.02 -14.35 1.80
CA LYS A 115 5.86 -15.40 1.20
C LYS A 115 5.01 -16.48 0.52
N SER A 116 5.58 -17.14 -0.48
CA SER A 116 4.97 -18.31 -1.10
C SER A 116 4.91 -19.47 -0.11
N LYS A 117 3.81 -20.22 -0.14
CA LYS A 117 3.70 -21.53 0.50
C LYS A 117 4.35 -22.56 -0.44
N SER A 118 5.67 -22.65 -0.47
CA SER A 118 6.37 -23.73 -1.17
C SER A 118 7.12 -24.57 -0.14
N GLY A 119 7.04 -25.89 -0.24
CA GLY A 119 7.79 -26.83 0.60
C GLY A 119 9.31 -26.85 0.32
N SER A 120 9.78 -26.00 -0.58
CA SER A 120 11.21 -25.78 -0.84
C SER A 120 11.82 -24.83 0.21
N LYS A 121 13.10 -25.06 0.56
CA LYS A 121 13.91 -24.25 1.50
C LYS A 121 13.99 -22.74 1.17
N SER A 122 13.53 -22.30 0.00
CA SER A 122 13.49 -20.88 -0.39
C SER A 122 12.05 -20.37 -0.56
N SER A 123 11.43 -19.96 0.55
CA SER A 123 10.16 -19.21 0.50
C SER A 123 10.41 -17.82 -0.10
N ARG A 124 9.81 -17.55 -1.27
CA ARG A 124 10.00 -16.27 -1.98
C ARG A 124 8.89 -15.29 -1.63
N VAL A 125 9.24 -14.02 -1.49
CA VAL A 125 8.26 -12.94 -1.34
C VAL A 125 7.47 -12.80 -2.65
N THR A 126 6.15 -12.73 -2.53
CA THR A 126 5.22 -12.67 -3.67
C THR A 126 4.46 -11.36 -3.75
N LEU A 127 4.36 -10.65 -2.62
CA LEU A 127 3.62 -9.41 -2.50
C LEU A 127 4.11 -8.67 -1.26
N ASN A 128 4.30 -7.36 -1.40
CA ASN A 128 4.52 -6.45 -0.29
C ASN A 128 3.46 -5.36 -0.26
N ILE A 129 3.10 -4.92 0.93
CA ILE A 129 2.19 -3.80 1.18
C ILE A 129 2.92 -2.86 2.12
N GLN A 130 3.07 -1.60 1.73
CA GLN A 130 3.75 -0.59 2.52
C GLN A 130 2.84 0.61 2.69
N CYS A 131 2.80 1.17 3.89
CA CYS A 131 2.22 2.47 4.13
C CYS A 131 3.24 3.26 4.95
N TYR A 132 3.70 4.40 4.47
CA TYR A 132 4.81 5.10 5.12
C TYR A 132 4.74 6.61 4.94
N ASP A 133 5.38 7.33 5.86
CA ASP A 133 5.63 8.76 5.76
C ASP A 133 6.67 9.00 4.66
N LYS A 134 6.26 9.65 3.58
CA LYS A 134 7.11 9.82 2.40
C LYS A 134 8.24 10.83 2.66
N GLY A 135 7.97 11.89 3.43
CA GLY A 135 8.96 12.90 3.78
C GLY A 135 10.09 12.29 4.61
N GLU A 136 9.74 11.56 5.68
CA GLU A 136 10.74 10.87 6.51
C GLU A 136 11.52 9.83 5.71
N GLN A 137 10.86 9.08 4.81
CA GLN A 137 11.53 8.13 3.93
C GLN A 137 12.55 8.79 2.98
N LEU A 138 12.27 9.98 2.46
CA LEU A 138 13.22 10.71 1.61
C LEU A 138 14.41 11.25 2.41
N LYS A 139 14.14 11.78 3.62
CA LYS A 139 15.17 12.26 4.55
C LYS A 139 16.13 11.14 4.97
N GLU A 140 15.61 9.97 5.36
CA GLU A 140 16.40 8.78 5.72
C GLU A 140 17.34 8.32 4.60
N HIS A 141 16.95 8.53 3.33
CA HIS A 141 17.73 8.14 2.16
C HIS A 141 18.61 9.26 1.58
N ASN A 142 18.67 10.44 2.21
CA ASN A 142 19.37 11.62 1.70
C ASN A 142 18.93 11.98 0.26
N LEU A 143 17.63 11.89 -0.03
CA LEU A 143 17.05 12.22 -1.32
C LEU A 143 16.39 13.60 -1.30
N ALA A 144 16.22 14.20 -2.48
CA ALA A 144 15.48 15.45 -2.63
C ALA A 144 14.08 15.32 -2.02
N CYS A 145 13.77 16.21 -1.07
CA CYS A 145 12.50 16.26 -0.36
C CYS A 145 11.90 17.64 -0.59
N ASP A 146 10.72 17.70 -1.21
CA ASP A 146 9.92 18.93 -1.28
C ASP A 146 8.97 19.01 -0.08
N GLU A 147 8.39 20.20 0.14
CA GLU A 147 7.44 20.46 1.23
C GLU A 147 6.22 19.52 1.16
N ARG A 148 5.76 19.18 -0.05
CA ARG A 148 4.62 18.28 -0.24
C ARG A 148 4.89 16.88 0.29
N ALA A 149 6.13 16.40 0.21
CA ALA A 149 6.51 15.10 0.75
C ALA A 149 6.35 15.05 2.28
N GLU A 150 6.54 16.18 2.98
CA GLU A 150 6.33 16.28 4.43
C GLU A 150 4.87 16.11 4.85
N TYR A 151 3.93 16.25 3.92
CA TYR A 151 2.49 16.05 4.10
C TYR A 151 1.97 14.81 3.36
N THR A 152 2.85 13.91 2.90
CA THR A 152 2.46 12.74 2.12
C THR A 152 2.63 11.42 2.89
N ILE A 153 1.55 10.67 3.05
CA ILE A 153 1.59 9.23 3.31
C ILE A 153 1.54 8.51 1.96
N ARG A 154 2.48 7.60 1.71
CA ARG A 154 2.40 6.72 0.53
C ARG A 154 1.93 5.33 0.92
N PHE A 155 0.89 4.87 0.25
CA PHE A 155 0.44 3.49 0.29
C PHE A 155 0.85 2.76 -1.00
N GLU A 156 1.62 1.68 -0.89
CA GLU A 156 2.13 0.89 -2.02
C GLU A 156 1.74 -0.59 -1.93
N VAL A 157 1.34 -1.16 -3.06
CA VAL A 157 1.12 -2.59 -3.28
C VAL A 157 2.12 -3.06 -4.32
N GLN A 158 3.18 -3.70 -3.85
CA GLN A 158 4.25 -4.23 -4.69
C GLN A 158 3.98 -5.69 -5.05
N CYS A 159 3.64 -5.90 -6.32
CA CYS A 159 3.34 -7.18 -6.91
C CYS A 159 4.58 -7.79 -7.56
N HIS A 160 5.01 -8.96 -7.10
CA HIS A 160 6.07 -9.74 -7.75
C HIS A 160 5.51 -10.64 -8.85
N TYR A 161 6.38 -11.26 -9.64
CA TYR A 161 6.05 -11.94 -10.91
C TYR A 161 4.78 -12.79 -10.88
N ASN A 162 4.63 -13.69 -9.90
CA ASN A 162 3.45 -14.56 -9.81
C ASN A 162 2.14 -13.76 -9.60
N LYS A 163 2.20 -12.64 -8.88
CA LYS A 163 1.06 -11.76 -8.66
C LYS A 163 0.79 -10.91 -9.91
N VAL A 164 1.83 -10.37 -10.54
CA VAL A 164 1.71 -9.64 -11.81
C VAL A 164 1.05 -10.51 -12.88
N TYR A 165 1.52 -11.75 -13.06
CA TYR A 165 0.93 -12.71 -13.99
C TYR A 165 -0.57 -12.95 -13.71
N ARG A 166 -0.94 -13.10 -12.43
CA ARG A 166 -2.35 -13.28 -12.04
C ARG A 166 -3.21 -12.06 -12.35
N ILE A 167 -2.68 -10.85 -12.17
CA ILE A 167 -3.37 -9.60 -12.51
C ILE A 167 -3.63 -9.54 -14.02
N ILE A 168 -2.60 -9.80 -14.83
CA ILE A 168 -2.72 -9.83 -16.30
C ILE A 168 -3.78 -10.85 -16.74
N LYS A 169 -3.71 -12.09 -16.25
CA LYS A 169 -4.68 -13.14 -16.59
C LYS A 169 -6.10 -12.80 -16.15
N HIS A 170 -6.27 -12.24 -14.96
CA HIS A 170 -7.58 -11.85 -14.44
C HIS A 170 -8.25 -10.77 -15.29
N ASN A 171 -7.46 -9.86 -15.85
CA ASN A 171 -7.92 -8.76 -16.69
C ASN A 171 -7.98 -9.11 -18.19
N GLY A 172 -7.83 -10.38 -18.57
CA GLY A 172 -7.87 -10.82 -19.97
C GLY A 172 -6.76 -10.25 -20.85
N LEU A 173 -5.63 -9.88 -20.24
CA LEU A 173 -4.53 -9.22 -20.93
C LEU A 173 -3.51 -10.22 -21.47
N ASN A 174 -2.96 -9.92 -22.64
CA ASN A 174 -2.07 -10.84 -23.37
C ASN A 174 -0.58 -10.62 -23.05
N LYS A 175 -0.22 -9.50 -22.41
CA LYS A 175 1.17 -9.18 -22.07
C LYS A 175 1.32 -8.33 -20.81
N GLN A 176 2.47 -8.47 -20.16
CA GLN A 176 2.92 -7.67 -19.01
C GLN A 176 3.62 -6.39 -19.49
N GLY A 177 2.98 -5.61 -20.37
CA GLY A 177 3.53 -4.36 -20.91
C GLY A 177 3.34 -3.17 -19.97
N PHE A 178 4.08 -2.08 -20.19
CA PHE A 178 4.04 -0.87 -19.37
C PHE A 178 2.67 -0.19 -19.44
N SER A 179 2.12 -0.03 -20.65
CA SER A 179 0.81 0.60 -20.86
C SER A 179 -0.32 -0.08 -20.07
N GLN A 180 -0.22 -1.39 -19.87
CA GLN A 180 -1.23 -2.16 -19.14
C GLN A 180 -1.25 -1.82 -17.64
N PHE A 181 -0.11 -1.43 -17.07
CA PHE A 181 0.00 -1.11 -15.64
C PHE A 181 -0.23 0.37 -15.33
N LEU A 182 -0.38 1.22 -16.35
CA LEU A 182 -0.86 2.61 -16.21
C LEU A 182 -2.39 2.72 -16.19
N ARG A 183 -3.10 1.60 -16.35
CA ARG A 183 -4.55 1.55 -16.31
C ARG A 183 -5.06 1.76 -14.89
N GLU A 184 -5.84 2.82 -14.71
CA GLU A 184 -6.39 3.22 -13.42
C GLU A 184 -7.28 2.14 -12.79
N ASP A 185 -8.12 1.50 -13.61
CA ASP A 185 -9.03 0.44 -13.13
C ASP A 185 -8.28 -0.73 -12.49
N ILE A 186 -7.13 -1.11 -13.07
CA ILE A 186 -6.27 -2.18 -12.53
C ILE A 186 -5.56 -1.70 -11.26
N SER A 187 -4.98 -0.50 -11.27
CA SER A 187 -4.26 0.03 -10.11
C SER A 187 -5.19 0.25 -8.92
N GLU A 188 -6.36 0.84 -9.15
CA GLU A 188 -7.34 1.14 -8.11
C GLU A 188 -7.90 -0.14 -7.51
N GLN A 189 -8.24 -1.13 -8.35
CA GLN A 189 -8.72 -2.43 -7.87
C GLN A 189 -7.72 -3.09 -6.91
N GLU A 190 -6.42 -3.06 -7.23
CA GLU A 190 -5.39 -3.66 -6.39
C GLU A 190 -5.12 -2.83 -5.12
N LEU A 191 -5.09 -1.50 -5.22
CA LEU A 191 -4.95 -0.59 -4.08
C LEU A 191 -6.12 -0.74 -3.10
N GLN A 192 -7.36 -0.58 -3.55
CA GLN A 192 -8.57 -0.73 -2.72
C GLN A 192 -8.63 -2.11 -2.05
N LYS A 193 -8.33 -3.17 -2.79
CA LYS A 193 -8.34 -4.54 -2.28
C LYS A 193 -7.41 -4.72 -1.09
N TYR A 194 -6.19 -4.22 -1.17
CA TYR A 194 -5.22 -4.39 -0.10
C TYR A 194 -5.41 -3.38 1.00
N PHE A 195 -5.80 -2.14 0.69
CA PHE A 195 -6.17 -1.13 1.67
C PHE A 195 -7.29 -1.65 2.59
N LYS A 196 -8.39 -2.15 2.00
CA LYS A 196 -9.51 -2.77 2.73
C LYS A 196 -9.07 -3.94 3.61
N LYS A 197 -8.08 -4.71 3.16
CA LYS A 197 -7.63 -5.92 3.85
C LYS A 197 -6.74 -5.59 5.05
N THR A 198 -5.94 -4.53 4.96
CA THR A 198 -4.94 -4.14 5.96
C THR A 198 -5.42 -2.98 6.83
N ILE A 199 -5.44 -1.76 6.30
CA ILE A 199 -5.75 -0.51 7.01
C ILE A 199 -7.25 -0.46 7.33
N GLY A 200 -8.07 -0.81 6.34
CA GLY A 200 -9.52 -0.84 6.43
C GLY A 200 -10.16 0.56 6.29
N TYR A 201 -11.43 0.56 5.90
CA TYR A 201 -12.20 1.80 5.66
C TYR A 201 -12.86 2.36 6.92
N GLY A 202 -13.50 3.52 6.78
CA GLY A 202 -14.22 4.19 7.85
C GLY A 202 -13.36 5.23 8.56
N ASN A 203 -14.06 6.16 9.20
CA ASN A 203 -13.46 7.25 9.94
C ASN A 203 -12.88 6.73 11.25
N TYR A 204 -11.81 7.37 11.70
CA TYR A 204 -11.24 7.13 13.00
C TYR A 204 -11.95 8.02 14.03
N TYR A 205 -12.21 7.44 15.19
CA TYR A 205 -12.84 8.15 16.31
C TYR A 205 -12.13 7.76 17.60
N THR A 206 -12.22 8.58 18.64
CA THR A 206 -11.96 8.10 20.00
C THR A 206 -12.90 6.96 20.36
N LEU A 207 -12.55 6.13 21.36
CA LEU A 207 -13.39 5.00 21.76
C LEU A 207 -14.80 5.46 22.18
N SER A 208 -14.90 6.54 22.95
CA SER A 208 -16.19 7.12 23.37
C SER A 208 -17.02 7.53 22.14
N LYS A 209 -16.42 8.30 21.22
CA LYS A 209 -17.12 8.76 20.02
C LYS A 209 -17.52 7.61 19.09
N ALA A 210 -16.67 6.59 18.94
CA ALA A 210 -17.00 5.39 18.17
C ALA A 210 -18.22 4.64 18.74
N LYS A 211 -18.35 4.55 20.07
CA LYS A 211 -19.51 3.96 20.75
C LYS A 211 -20.79 4.75 20.46
N GLU A 212 -20.75 6.08 20.50
CA GLU A 212 -21.89 6.93 20.11
C GLU A 212 -22.32 6.67 18.66
N ARG A 213 -21.35 6.60 17.73
CA ARG A 213 -21.64 6.33 16.31
C ARG A 213 -22.32 4.98 16.13
N ILE A 214 -21.84 3.93 16.80
CA ILE A 214 -22.49 2.61 16.79
C ILE A 214 -23.89 2.67 17.41
N GLY A 215 -24.03 3.35 18.55
CA GLY A 215 -25.30 3.53 19.26
C GLY A 215 -26.38 4.18 18.39
N SER A 216 -26.00 5.13 17.53
CA SER A 216 -26.90 5.82 16.60
C SER A 216 -27.34 5.00 15.38
N THR A 217 -26.74 3.83 15.13
CA THR A 217 -27.10 2.99 13.98
C THR A 217 -28.46 2.30 14.15
N ARG A 218 -29.06 1.83 13.05
CA ARG A 218 -30.29 1.01 13.06
C ARG A 218 -30.06 -0.48 13.33
N LEU A 219 -28.89 -0.86 13.84
CA LEU A 219 -28.58 -2.25 14.18
C LEU A 219 -29.31 -2.71 15.44
N SER A 220 -29.48 -4.03 15.60
CA SER A 220 -30.03 -4.59 16.85
C SER A 220 -29.13 -4.26 18.05
N LEU A 221 -29.71 -4.22 19.25
CA LEU A 221 -28.98 -3.95 20.49
C LEU A 221 -27.84 -4.95 20.71
N GLU A 222 -28.10 -6.23 20.49
CA GLU A 222 -27.08 -7.30 20.58
C GLU A 222 -25.90 -7.07 19.62
N MET A 223 -26.18 -6.67 18.38
CA MET A 223 -25.13 -6.38 17.41
C MET A 223 -24.35 -5.12 17.79
N LYS A 224 -25.01 -4.06 18.26
CA LYS A 224 -24.34 -2.85 18.76
C LYS A 224 -23.39 -3.19 19.90
N GLN A 225 -23.86 -3.97 20.87
CA GLN A 225 -23.07 -4.42 22.01
C GLN A 225 -21.85 -5.25 21.57
N SER A 226 -22.06 -6.22 20.68
CA SER A 226 -20.98 -7.04 20.11
C SER A 226 -19.92 -6.22 19.37
N LEU A 227 -20.33 -5.16 18.66
CA LEU A 227 -19.41 -4.25 17.96
C LEU A 227 -18.63 -3.37 18.95
N ILE A 228 -19.30 -2.88 20.00
CA ILE A 228 -18.67 -2.10 21.07
C ILE A 228 -17.62 -2.94 21.80
N GLU A 229 -17.94 -4.15 22.20
CA GLU A 229 -16.98 -5.09 22.83
C GLU A 229 -15.77 -5.36 21.92
N THR A 230 -16.00 -5.47 20.61
CA THR A 230 -14.93 -5.64 19.63
C THR A 230 -14.03 -4.40 19.59
N LEU A 231 -14.59 -3.19 19.60
CA LEU A 231 -13.81 -1.94 19.66
C LEU A 231 -13.02 -1.82 20.96
N GLU A 232 -13.63 -2.15 22.09
CA GLU A 232 -12.96 -2.14 23.39
C GLU A 232 -11.77 -3.09 23.41
N LEU A 233 -11.95 -4.30 22.85
CA LEU A 233 -10.87 -5.27 22.72
C LEU A 233 -9.73 -4.76 21.84
N VAL A 234 -10.04 -4.17 20.67
CA VAL A 234 -9.04 -3.57 19.76
C VAL A 234 -8.29 -2.42 20.45
N SER A 235 -9.02 -1.55 21.16
CA SER A 235 -8.45 -0.44 21.92
C SER A 235 -7.51 -0.92 23.03
N ALA A 236 -7.98 -1.87 23.85
CA ALA A 236 -7.22 -2.43 24.97
C ALA A 236 -5.94 -3.14 24.51
N LYS A 237 -6.01 -3.88 23.40
CA LYS A 237 -4.84 -4.57 22.82
C LYS A 237 -4.00 -3.70 21.90
N ARG A 238 -4.40 -2.44 21.70
CA ARG A 238 -3.73 -1.45 20.85
C ARG A 238 -3.52 -1.96 19.42
N GLY A 239 -4.52 -2.64 18.87
CA GLY A 239 -4.55 -3.02 17.46
C GLY A 239 -5.37 -4.25 17.11
N ILE A 240 -5.83 -4.29 15.86
CA ILE A 240 -6.77 -5.30 15.35
C ILE A 240 -6.12 -6.69 15.38
N TRP A 241 -4.88 -6.80 14.90
CA TRP A 241 -4.20 -8.09 14.82
C TRP A 241 -3.92 -8.69 16.21
N LYS A 242 -3.53 -7.86 17.19
CA LYS A 242 -3.31 -8.27 18.58
C LYS A 242 -4.62 -8.69 19.26
N ALA A 243 -5.69 -7.95 19.03
CA ALA A 243 -7.02 -8.31 19.52
C ALA A 243 -7.49 -9.64 18.92
N LYS A 244 -7.24 -9.86 17.62
CA LYS A 244 -7.59 -11.11 16.93
C LYS A 244 -6.86 -12.34 17.48
N GLU A 245 -5.62 -12.20 17.95
CA GLU A 245 -4.85 -13.32 18.50
C GLU A 245 -5.50 -13.93 19.75
N ILE A 246 -6.13 -13.09 20.57
CA ILE A 246 -6.79 -13.48 21.82
C ILE A 246 -8.31 -13.64 21.70
N ALA A 247 -8.90 -13.31 20.54
CA ALA A 247 -10.33 -13.45 20.34
C ALA A 247 -10.72 -14.94 20.36
N VAL A 248 -11.76 -15.27 21.13
CA VAL A 248 -12.29 -16.65 21.28
C VAL A 248 -12.70 -17.22 19.92
N ASP A 249 -13.49 -16.47 19.16
CA ASP A 249 -13.84 -16.80 17.78
C ASP A 249 -13.24 -15.78 16.81
N LYS A 250 -12.16 -16.19 16.14
CA LYS A 250 -11.46 -15.38 15.13
C LYS A 250 -12.31 -15.08 13.89
N LYS A 251 -13.23 -15.98 13.50
CA LYS A 251 -14.09 -15.77 12.34
C LYS A 251 -15.17 -14.74 12.67
N GLU A 252 -15.76 -14.84 13.86
CA GLU A 252 -16.77 -13.88 14.30
C GLU A 252 -16.15 -12.50 14.54
N PHE A 253 -14.95 -12.44 15.13
CA PHE A 253 -14.16 -11.21 15.22
C PHE A 253 -13.95 -10.56 13.85
N ASP A 254 -13.49 -11.32 12.84
CA ASP A 254 -13.29 -10.81 11.48
C ASP A 254 -14.60 -10.28 10.84
N LYS A 255 -15.75 -10.90 11.13
CA LYS A 255 -17.06 -10.40 10.67
C LYS A 255 -17.42 -9.07 11.34
N ARG A 256 -17.19 -8.93 12.64
CA ARG A 256 -17.44 -7.69 13.40
C ARG A 256 -16.54 -6.54 12.91
N ILE A 257 -15.25 -6.79 12.67
CA ILE A 257 -14.34 -5.82 12.02
C ILE A 257 -14.91 -5.38 10.65
N LYS A 258 -15.34 -6.32 9.79
CA LYS A 258 -15.95 -5.97 8.50
C LYS A 258 -17.23 -5.16 8.66
N LYS A 259 -18.04 -5.45 9.68
CA LYS A 259 -19.28 -4.72 9.97
C LYS A 259 -19.00 -3.30 10.44
N LEU A 260 -17.98 -3.08 11.27
CA LEU A 260 -17.49 -1.75 11.66
C LEU A 260 -17.12 -0.91 10.43
N HIS A 261 -16.29 -1.47 9.54
CA HIS A 261 -15.96 -0.79 8.27
C HIS A 261 -17.21 -0.46 7.44
N LYS A 262 -18.19 -1.38 7.38
CA LYS A 262 -19.44 -1.17 6.61
C LYS A 262 -20.29 -0.02 7.16
N ILE A 263 -20.24 0.26 8.47
CA ILE A 263 -20.95 1.39 9.09
C ILE A 263 -20.08 2.66 9.15
N GLY A 264 -18.94 2.69 8.47
CA GLY A 264 -18.07 3.87 8.40
C GLY A 264 -17.22 4.13 9.64
N VAL A 265 -17.00 3.11 10.48
CA VAL A 265 -16.16 3.21 11.69
C VAL A 265 -14.89 2.37 11.50
N ASN A 266 -13.72 2.99 11.60
CA ASN A 266 -12.47 2.24 11.68
C ASN A 266 -12.36 1.57 13.07
N PRO A 267 -12.05 0.27 13.15
CA PRO A 267 -11.90 -0.42 14.42
C PRO A 267 -10.74 0.08 15.28
N VAL A 268 -9.73 0.71 14.68
CA VAL A 268 -8.64 1.35 15.42
C VAL A 268 -9.14 2.71 15.91
N THR A 269 -9.13 2.92 17.22
CA THR A 269 -9.56 4.17 17.84
C THR A 269 -8.41 5.14 18.09
N ILE A 270 -8.74 6.43 18.07
CA ILE A 270 -7.83 7.52 18.43
C ILE A 270 -7.62 7.51 19.95
N PRO A 271 -6.37 7.47 20.45
CA PRO A 271 -6.09 7.64 21.87
C PRO A 271 -6.58 8.99 22.38
N MET A 272 -7.18 9.04 23.57
CA MET A 272 -7.62 10.30 24.20
C MET A 272 -6.48 11.31 24.37
N THR A 273 -5.25 10.84 24.52
CA THR A 273 -4.04 11.68 24.67
C THR A 273 -3.72 12.53 23.45
N GLU A 274 -4.31 12.24 22.28
CA GLU A 274 -4.08 13.01 21.06
C GLU A 274 -4.86 14.33 21.02
N GLY A 275 -5.84 14.53 21.92
CA GLY A 275 -6.66 15.75 21.96
C GLY A 275 -7.62 15.93 20.77
N ILE A 276 -7.71 14.94 19.88
CA ILE A 276 -8.59 14.92 18.70
C ILE A 276 -9.54 13.73 18.82
N ASP A 277 -10.82 13.93 18.50
CA ASP A 277 -11.84 12.88 18.61
C ASP A 277 -12.28 12.26 17.28
N TYR A 278 -11.84 12.83 16.17
CA TYR A 278 -12.23 12.47 14.81
C TYR A 278 -11.07 12.63 13.82
N LEU A 279 -10.92 11.66 12.93
CA LEU A 279 -10.19 11.81 11.67
C LEU A 279 -10.97 11.13 10.54
N PRO A 280 -11.00 11.72 9.32
CA PRO A 280 -11.64 11.08 8.18
C PRO A 280 -10.95 9.77 7.82
N CYS A 281 -11.66 8.92 7.06
CA CYS A 281 -11.07 7.73 6.50
C CYS A 281 -9.87 8.10 5.65
N LEU A 282 -8.73 7.44 5.88
CA LEU A 282 -7.49 7.74 5.18
C LEU A 282 -7.62 7.52 3.66
N PHE A 283 -8.52 6.65 3.19
CA PHE A 283 -8.73 6.41 1.76
C PHE A 283 -9.59 7.47 1.07
N ASP A 284 -10.33 8.27 1.85
CA ASP A 284 -11.23 9.29 1.33
C ASP A 284 -10.54 10.68 1.23
N LEU A 285 -9.24 10.74 1.57
CA LEU A 285 -8.36 11.90 1.47
C LEU A 285 -7.63 11.92 0.13
#